data_AF-A0A3A6UCY0-F1
#
_entry.id   AF-A0A3A6UCY0-F1
#
_cell.length_a   1.000
_cell.length_b   1.000
_cell.length_c   1.000
_cell.angle_alpha   90.00
_cell.angle_beta   90.00
_cell.angle_gamma   90.00
#
_symmetry.space_group_name_H-M   'P 1'
#
loop_
_entity.id
_entity.type
_entity.pdbx_description
1 polymer ?
#
loop_
_entity_poly.entity_id
_entity_poly.type
_entity_poly.pdbx_seq_one_letter_code
_entity_poly.pdbx_strand_id
1 'polypeptide(L)'
;MKIFEAGIEALKIIGEPAKLDLLYKVIVDNKLYDFGSKTPLAALRVTLDRHCSNKNISQMHKERYFYKHSDGAFELLKEYRVESRRAFEVREPSKEELLADHYIEQIKDLAAQQREKVKSEILQYLRTISPSEFEEFSRHFLQRYGFTKMQVTPSGRDGGIDVKGSLKIGIAEMGVAAQCKRYCESNKVGRPDISQFRGDITGEFEQGIFITTSSFTKEAMDISFKPGCVPIILIDGEQLAEIMIEKGIGIQAQSILVHDFDADLIFE
;
A
#
# COMPACT_ATOMS: atom_id res chain seq x y z
N MET A 1 -25.18 -19.74 3.40
CA MET A 1 -23.85 -20.36 3.26
C MET A 1 -22.96 -19.43 2.45
N LYS A 2 -21.73 -19.18 2.90
CA LYS A 2 -20.69 -18.51 2.12
C LYS A 2 -19.98 -19.53 1.22
N ILE A 3 -19.22 -19.07 0.23
CA ILE A 3 -18.51 -19.96 -0.71
C ILE A 3 -17.56 -20.92 0.02
N PHE A 4 -16.81 -20.45 1.02
CA PHE A 4 -15.89 -21.33 1.78
C PHE A 4 -16.66 -22.39 2.61
N GLU A 5 -17.79 -22.04 3.23
CA GLU A 5 -18.62 -22.99 3.98
C GLU A 5 -19.13 -24.10 3.05
N ALA A 6 -19.54 -23.74 1.82
CA ALA A 6 -19.95 -24.70 0.81
C ALA A 6 -18.80 -25.60 0.35
N GLY A 7 -17.58 -25.04 0.24
CA GLY A 7 -16.37 -25.82 -0.01
C GLY A 7 -16.07 -26.83 1.10
N ILE A 8 -16.27 -26.45 2.37
CA ILE A 8 -16.11 -27.37 3.51
C ILE A 8 -17.10 -28.53 3.41
N GLU A 9 -18.39 -28.23 3.23
CA GLU A 9 -19.43 -29.27 3.13
C GLU A 9 -19.23 -30.16 1.90
N ALA A 10 -18.81 -29.60 0.76
CA ALA A 10 -18.49 -30.38 -0.43
C ALA A 10 -17.33 -31.35 -0.19
N LEU A 11 -16.26 -30.93 0.48
CA LEU A 11 -15.15 -31.82 0.84
C LEU A 11 -15.56 -32.88 1.86
N LYS A 12 -16.47 -32.58 2.79
CA LYS A 12 -17.04 -33.60 3.69
C LYS A 12 -17.87 -34.63 2.94
N ILE A 13 -18.65 -34.22 1.93
CA ILE A 13 -19.44 -35.12 1.08
C ILE A 13 -18.53 -36.00 0.22
N ILE A 14 -17.48 -35.42 -0.36
CA ILE A 14 -16.53 -36.15 -1.23
C ILE A 14 -15.71 -37.15 -0.40
N GLY A 15 -15.21 -36.71 0.77
CA GLY A 15 -14.46 -37.56 1.69
C GLY A 15 -13.01 -37.82 1.31
N GLU A 16 -12.49 -37.16 0.27
CA GLU A 16 -11.10 -37.24 -0.21
C GLU A 16 -10.68 -35.90 -0.87
N PRO A 17 -9.37 -35.64 -1.09
CA PRO A 17 -8.90 -34.46 -1.79
C PRO A 17 -9.54 -34.33 -3.18
N ALA A 18 -10.00 -33.13 -3.53
CA ALA A 18 -10.79 -32.91 -4.75
C ALA A 18 -10.35 -31.68 -5.53
N LYS A 19 -10.30 -31.79 -6.86
CA LYS A 19 -10.05 -30.66 -7.76
C LYS A 19 -11.25 -29.72 -7.83
N LEU A 20 -10.98 -28.50 -8.28
CA LEU A 20 -11.95 -27.39 -8.32
C LEU A 20 -13.24 -27.75 -9.07
N ASP A 21 -13.14 -28.45 -10.20
CA ASP A 21 -14.31 -28.85 -11.01
C ASP A 21 -15.26 -29.79 -10.25
N LEU A 22 -14.70 -30.75 -9.52
CA LEU A 22 -15.48 -31.69 -8.73
C LEU A 22 -16.14 -30.99 -7.54
N LEU A 23 -15.41 -30.10 -6.88
CA LEU A 23 -15.96 -29.29 -5.78
C LEU A 23 -17.11 -28.42 -6.25
N TYR A 24 -16.94 -27.70 -7.35
CA TYR A 24 -18.01 -26.89 -7.93
C TYR A 24 -19.24 -27.73 -8.25
N LYS A 25 -19.05 -28.89 -8.89
CA LYS A 25 -20.14 -29.81 -9.22
C LYS A 25 -20.90 -30.27 -7.97
N VAL A 26 -20.20 -30.71 -6.93
CA VAL A 26 -20.81 -31.18 -5.67
C VAL A 26 -21.57 -30.04 -4.97
N ILE A 27 -21.02 -28.82 -4.98
CA ILE A 27 -21.69 -27.63 -4.41
C ILE A 27 -23.01 -27.35 -5.10
N VAL A 28 -23.04 -27.39 -6.43
CA VAL A 28 -24.24 -27.12 -7.23
C VAL A 28 -25.26 -28.25 -7.11
N ASP A 29 -24.83 -29.50 -7.28
CA ASP A 29 -25.70 -30.69 -7.25
C ASP A 29 -26.40 -30.85 -5.88
N ASN A 30 -25.72 -30.50 -4.79
CA ASN A 30 -26.27 -30.55 -3.43
C ASN A 30 -26.88 -29.23 -2.96
N LYS A 31 -26.97 -28.21 -3.82
CA LYS A 31 -27.53 -26.88 -3.52
C LYS A 31 -26.89 -26.22 -2.28
N LEU A 32 -25.59 -26.40 -2.11
CA LEU A 32 -24.84 -25.83 -0.99
C LEU A 32 -24.61 -24.33 -1.17
N TYR A 33 -24.42 -23.87 -2.40
CA TYR A 33 -24.26 -22.45 -2.73
C TYR A 33 -24.70 -22.16 -4.16
N ASP A 34 -25.26 -20.99 -4.39
CA ASP A 34 -25.65 -20.50 -5.71
C ASP A 34 -24.67 -19.43 -6.19
N PHE A 35 -23.96 -19.70 -7.29
CA PHE A 35 -22.95 -18.80 -7.83
C PHE A 35 -23.57 -17.78 -8.78
N GLY A 36 -23.74 -16.54 -8.32
CA GLY A 36 -24.20 -15.44 -9.17
C GLY A 36 -23.13 -14.82 -10.10
N SER A 37 -21.89 -15.35 -10.12
CA SER A 37 -20.79 -14.78 -10.90
C SER A 37 -20.74 -15.34 -12.33
N LYS A 38 -20.24 -14.54 -13.28
CA LYS A 38 -19.97 -15.01 -14.66
C LYS A 38 -18.83 -16.04 -14.74
N THR A 39 -18.04 -16.17 -13.67
CA THR A 39 -16.84 -17.03 -13.57
C THR A 39 -16.85 -17.77 -12.23
N PRO A 40 -17.75 -18.76 -12.05
CA PRO A 40 -18.01 -19.38 -10.75
C PRO A 40 -16.81 -20.18 -10.23
N LEU A 41 -16.08 -20.88 -11.11
CA LEU A 41 -14.86 -21.62 -10.76
C LEU A 41 -13.77 -20.69 -10.22
N ALA A 42 -13.48 -19.57 -10.90
CA ALA A 42 -12.50 -18.59 -10.42
C ALA A 42 -12.89 -18.00 -9.05
N ALA A 43 -14.18 -17.71 -8.84
CA ALA A 43 -14.68 -17.23 -7.57
C ALA A 43 -14.53 -18.27 -6.44
N LEU A 44 -14.78 -19.54 -6.73
CA LEU A 44 -14.53 -20.65 -5.83
C LEU A 44 -13.03 -20.77 -5.51
N ARG A 45 -12.16 -20.85 -6.54
CA ARG A 45 -10.69 -20.96 -6.39
C ARG A 45 -10.13 -19.87 -5.50
N VAL A 46 -10.39 -18.61 -5.84
CA VAL A 46 -9.89 -17.45 -5.10
C VAL A 46 -10.39 -17.45 -3.65
N THR A 47 -11.61 -17.93 -3.40
CA THR A 47 -12.13 -18.01 -2.04
C THR A 47 -11.46 -19.14 -1.26
N LEU A 48 -11.34 -20.34 -1.83
CA LEU A 48 -10.70 -21.47 -1.16
C LEU A 48 -9.21 -21.20 -0.91
N ASP A 49 -8.48 -20.67 -1.91
CA ASP A 49 -7.07 -20.29 -1.80
C ASP A 49 -6.83 -19.30 -0.63
N ARG A 50 -7.73 -18.34 -0.39
CA ARG A 50 -7.64 -17.40 0.76
C ARG A 50 -7.75 -18.07 2.13
N HIS A 51 -8.40 -19.24 2.19
CA HIS A 51 -8.61 -20.04 3.39
C HIS A 51 -7.68 -21.28 3.45
N CYS A 52 -6.73 -21.42 2.51
CA CYS A 52 -5.68 -22.44 2.55
C CYS A 52 -4.61 -22.10 3.59
N SER A 53 -4.07 -23.10 4.29
CA SER A 53 -2.94 -22.93 5.22
C SER A 53 -1.58 -22.80 4.51
N ASN A 54 -1.46 -23.35 3.31
CA ASN A 54 -0.21 -23.51 2.56
C ASN A 54 -0.17 -22.67 1.26
N LYS A 55 -0.84 -21.52 1.26
CA LYS A 55 -0.79 -20.56 0.14
C LYS A 55 -0.66 -19.15 0.63
N ASN A 56 0.43 -18.47 0.29
CA ASN A 56 0.67 -17.11 0.72
C ASN A 56 0.08 -16.08 -0.25
N ILE A 57 -1.25 -15.91 -0.22
CA ILE A 57 -1.88 -14.71 -0.79
C ILE A 57 -1.88 -13.65 0.31
N SER A 58 -1.37 -12.46 -0.01
CA SER A 58 -1.14 -11.27 0.82
C SER A 58 -2.35 -10.79 1.65
N GLN A 59 -3.49 -11.46 1.57
CA GLN A 59 -4.69 -11.29 2.38
C GLN A 59 -5.19 -12.66 2.84
N MET A 60 -4.39 -13.21 3.72
CA MET A 60 -4.56 -14.51 4.33
C MET A 60 -5.68 -14.40 5.40
N HIS A 61 -6.82 -15.09 5.27
CA HIS A 61 -7.92 -15.02 6.26
C HIS A 61 -7.52 -15.69 7.58
N LYS A 62 -7.91 -15.13 8.74
CA LYS A 62 -7.55 -15.71 10.05
C LYS A 62 -8.01 -17.16 10.21
N GLU A 63 -9.15 -17.48 9.63
CA GLU A 63 -9.73 -18.82 9.67
C GLU A 63 -9.25 -19.67 8.50
N ARG A 64 -8.57 -20.78 8.81
CA ARG A 64 -8.01 -21.73 7.84
C ARG A 64 -8.79 -23.01 7.87
N TYR A 65 -9.17 -23.50 6.70
CA TYR A 65 -9.95 -24.73 6.57
C TYR A 65 -9.34 -25.70 5.59
N PHE A 66 -8.57 -25.21 4.62
CA PHE A 66 -8.14 -26.01 3.49
C PHE A 66 -6.62 -26.16 3.42
N TYR A 67 -6.22 -27.19 2.69
CA TYR A 67 -4.89 -27.43 2.19
C TYR A 67 -5.00 -27.64 0.68
N LYS A 68 -4.16 -26.99 -0.13
CA LYS A 68 -4.13 -27.20 -1.60
C LYS A 68 -2.90 -28.00 -1.99
N HIS A 69 -3.09 -29.15 -2.60
CA HIS A 69 -2.04 -30.01 -3.15
C HIS A 69 -1.40 -29.37 -4.39
N SER A 70 -0.16 -29.74 -4.71
CA SER A 70 0.57 -29.25 -5.89
C SER A 70 -0.09 -29.60 -7.23
N ASP A 71 -0.99 -30.58 -7.26
CA ASP A 71 -1.76 -30.99 -8.43
C ASP A 71 -3.09 -30.23 -8.61
N GLY A 72 -3.37 -29.27 -7.71
CA GLY A 72 -4.57 -28.44 -7.71
C GLY A 72 -5.71 -28.93 -6.79
N ALA A 73 -5.59 -30.10 -6.16
CA ALA A 73 -6.66 -30.62 -5.31
C ALA A 73 -6.74 -29.89 -3.96
N PHE A 74 -7.94 -29.64 -3.45
CA PHE A 74 -8.17 -29.11 -2.11
C PHE A 74 -8.54 -30.23 -1.13
N GLU A 75 -8.13 -30.09 0.12
CA GLU A 75 -8.44 -30.99 1.22
C GLU A 75 -8.74 -30.20 2.50
N LEU A 76 -9.54 -30.74 3.42
CA LEU A 76 -9.78 -30.11 4.73
C LEU A 76 -8.59 -30.32 5.68
N LEU A 77 -8.28 -29.32 6.51
CA LEU A 77 -7.36 -29.52 7.63
C LEU A 77 -7.94 -30.55 8.61
N LYS A 78 -7.04 -31.26 9.31
CA LYS A 78 -7.38 -32.41 10.16
C LYS A 78 -8.53 -32.14 11.14
N GLU A 79 -8.56 -30.95 11.73
CA GLU A 79 -9.57 -30.54 12.72
C GLU A 79 -10.99 -30.34 12.15
N TYR A 80 -11.15 -30.19 10.83
CA TYR A 80 -12.45 -29.98 10.18
C TYR A 80 -13.01 -31.23 9.49
N ARG A 81 -12.31 -32.37 9.58
CA ARG A 81 -12.72 -33.63 8.95
C ARG A 81 -13.75 -34.34 9.83
N VAL A 82 -14.71 -34.98 9.18
CA VAL A 82 -15.57 -35.98 9.83
C VAL A 82 -14.76 -37.27 9.97
N GLU A 83 -14.88 -37.99 11.09
CA GLU A 83 -14.26 -39.32 11.28
C GLU A 83 -14.75 -40.29 10.19
N SER A 84 -14.05 -40.32 9.06
CA SER A 84 -14.32 -41.21 7.94
C SER A 84 -13.57 -42.52 8.13
N ARG A 85 -14.23 -43.64 7.80
CA ARG A 85 -13.70 -45.02 7.86
C ARG A 85 -12.52 -45.30 6.92
N ARG A 86 -12.19 -44.38 6.01
CA ARG A 86 -10.99 -44.43 5.17
C ARG A 86 -10.06 -43.30 5.59
N ALA A 87 -9.00 -43.66 6.30
CA ALA A 87 -7.91 -42.74 6.62
C ALA A 87 -7.14 -42.44 5.32
N PHE A 88 -7.52 -41.36 4.63
CA PHE A 88 -6.62 -40.75 3.66
C PHE A 88 -5.47 -40.11 4.43
N GLU A 89 -4.23 -40.53 4.13
CA GLU A 89 -3.04 -39.86 4.66
C GLU A 89 -2.95 -38.48 4.04
N VAL A 90 -2.91 -37.46 4.91
CA VAL A 90 -2.62 -36.08 4.51
C VAL A 90 -1.24 -36.07 3.90
N ARG A 91 -1.12 -35.57 2.65
CA ARG A 91 0.18 -35.14 2.17
C ARG A 91 0.46 -33.78 2.79
N GLU A 92 1.10 -33.79 3.96
CA GLU A 92 1.70 -32.59 4.53
C GLU A 92 2.58 -31.91 3.46
N PRO A 93 2.61 -30.57 3.42
CA PRO A 93 3.41 -29.86 2.43
C PRO A 93 4.85 -30.30 2.53
N SER A 94 5.46 -30.57 1.37
CA SER A 94 6.86 -30.93 1.37
C SER A 94 7.65 -29.77 1.98
N LYS A 95 8.81 -30.08 2.56
CA LYS A 95 9.71 -29.03 3.02
C LYS A 95 10.02 -28.02 1.91
N GLU A 96 10.06 -28.46 0.66
CA GLU A 96 10.32 -27.59 -0.50
C GLU A 96 9.15 -26.64 -0.79
N GLU A 97 7.90 -27.11 -0.68
CA GLU A 97 6.70 -26.27 -0.85
C GLU A 97 6.63 -25.19 0.24
N LEU A 98 6.91 -25.53 1.50
CA LEU A 98 7.02 -24.55 2.59
C LEU A 98 8.19 -23.58 2.41
N LEU A 99 9.29 -24.03 1.81
CA LEU A 99 10.46 -23.20 1.53
C LEU A 99 10.17 -22.14 0.46
N ALA A 100 9.40 -22.48 -0.58
CA ALA A 100 9.05 -21.54 -1.65
C ALA A 100 8.25 -20.33 -1.13
N ASP A 101 7.18 -20.59 -0.36
CA ASP A 101 6.40 -19.54 0.30
C ASP A 101 7.26 -18.69 1.25
N HIS A 102 8.18 -19.34 1.98
CA HIS A 102 9.10 -18.65 2.87
C HIS A 102 10.07 -17.72 2.11
N TYR A 103 10.52 -18.08 0.92
CA TYR A 103 11.36 -17.20 0.10
C TYR A 103 10.61 -15.98 -0.43
N ILE A 104 9.35 -16.14 -0.82
CA ILE A 104 8.51 -15.01 -1.29
C ILE A 104 8.34 -13.98 -0.17
N GLU A 105 8.03 -14.41 1.04
CA GLU A 105 7.89 -13.50 2.19
C GLU A 105 9.23 -12.82 2.53
N GLN A 106 10.33 -13.56 2.53
CA GLN A 106 11.66 -12.95 2.72
C GLN A 106 11.97 -11.89 1.67
N ILE A 107 11.62 -12.10 0.40
CA ILE A 107 11.83 -11.10 -0.66
C ILE A 107 10.99 -9.84 -0.38
N LYS A 108 9.72 -9.99 0.03
CA LYS A 108 8.85 -8.86 0.39
C LYS A 108 9.40 -8.08 1.58
N ASP A 109 9.83 -8.78 2.63
CA ASP A 109 10.41 -8.17 3.83
C ASP A 109 11.70 -7.42 3.51
N LEU A 110 12.59 -8.02 2.71
CA LEU A 110 13.82 -7.37 2.25
C LEU A 110 13.52 -6.14 1.38
N ALA A 111 12.52 -6.21 0.50
CA ALA A 111 12.10 -5.06 -0.30
C ALA A 111 11.56 -3.93 0.57
N ALA A 112 10.78 -4.24 1.61
CA ALA A 112 10.28 -3.26 2.57
C ALA A 112 11.42 -2.61 3.38
N GLN A 113 12.36 -3.42 3.89
CA GLN A 113 13.54 -2.91 4.60
C GLN A 113 14.41 -2.01 3.70
N GLN A 114 14.60 -2.41 2.44
CA GLN A 114 15.33 -1.59 1.48
C GLN A 114 14.59 -0.28 1.19
N ARG A 115 13.26 -0.27 1.11
CA ARG A 115 12.46 0.97 0.97
C ARG A 115 12.70 1.92 2.14
N GLU A 116 12.65 1.42 3.38
CA GLU A 116 12.89 2.22 4.59
C GLU A 116 14.31 2.76 4.68
N LYS A 117 15.29 1.96 4.24
CA LYS A 117 16.68 2.43 4.10
C LYS A 117 16.78 3.58 3.11
N VAL A 118 16.15 3.47 1.93
CA VAL A 118 16.15 4.52 0.91
C VAL A 118 15.50 5.80 1.43
N LYS A 119 14.39 5.72 2.16
CA LYS A 119 13.78 6.90 2.81
C LYS A 119 14.74 7.61 3.75
N SER A 120 15.45 6.84 4.57
CA SER A 120 16.44 7.36 5.51
C SER A 120 17.59 8.06 4.78
N GLU A 121 18.08 7.49 3.68
CA GLU A 121 19.13 8.08 2.84
C GLU A 121 18.66 9.38 2.16
N ILE A 122 17.43 9.42 1.65
CA ILE A 122 16.80 10.62 1.10
C ILE A 122 16.79 11.74 2.15
N LEU A 123 16.28 11.44 3.35
CA LEU A 123 16.18 12.44 4.40
C LEU A 123 17.53 12.91 4.91
N GLN A 124 18.50 12.02 5.03
CA GLN A 124 19.86 12.38 5.37
C GLN A 124 20.42 13.35 4.34
N TYR A 125 20.27 13.06 3.04
CA TYR A 125 20.74 13.93 1.96
C TYR A 125 20.03 15.28 1.95
N LEU A 126 18.70 15.32 2.04
CA LEU A 126 17.95 16.60 2.07
C LEU A 126 18.31 17.47 3.28
N ARG A 127 18.80 16.87 4.37
CA ARG A 127 19.28 17.62 5.54
C ARG A 127 20.71 18.16 5.35
N THR A 128 21.52 17.64 4.43
CA THR A 128 22.89 18.13 4.18
C THR A 128 22.95 19.32 3.22
N ILE A 129 21.97 19.46 2.32
CA ILE A 129 21.90 20.61 1.41
C ILE A 129 21.58 21.91 2.16
N SER A 130 21.90 23.06 1.56
CA SER A 130 21.60 24.37 2.13
C SER A 130 20.09 24.67 2.13
N PRO A 131 19.60 25.62 2.97
CA PRO A 131 18.21 26.06 2.92
C PRO A 131 17.75 26.50 1.52
N SER A 132 18.55 27.28 0.80
CA SER A 132 18.24 27.71 -0.57
C SER A 132 18.18 26.57 -1.58
N GLU A 133 19.06 25.56 -1.43
CA GLU A 133 18.98 24.36 -2.28
C GLU A 133 17.73 23.54 -1.96
N PHE A 134 17.27 23.54 -0.70
CA PHE A 134 16.02 22.87 -0.32
C PHE A 134 14.78 23.57 -0.86
N GLU A 135 14.78 24.90 -0.95
CA GLU A 135 13.73 25.68 -1.62
C GLU A 135 13.67 25.35 -3.13
N GLU A 136 14.83 25.31 -3.77
CA GLU A 136 14.93 24.95 -5.20
C GLU A 136 14.53 23.48 -5.46
N PHE A 137 14.95 22.56 -4.59
CA PHE A 137 14.47 21.19 -4.59
C PHE A 137 12.93 21.14 -4.45
N SER A 138 12.36 21.90 -3.50
CA SER A 138 10.92 21.91 -3.24
C SER A 138 10.14 22.45 -4.45
N ARG A 139 10.68 23.46 -5.15
CA ARG A 139 10.14 23.94 -6.44
C ARG A 139 10.09 22.80 -7.47
N HIS A 140 11.18 22.07 -7.65
CA HIS A 140 11.25 20.93 -8.57
C HIS A 140 10.32 19.78 -8.17
N PHE A 141 10.27 19.46 -6.87
CA PHE A 141 9.42 18.44 -6.30
C PHE A 141 7.94 18.73 -6.60
N LEU A 142 7.47 19.95 -6.31
CA LEU A 142 6.10 20.36 -6.60
C LEU A 142 5.79 20.34 -8.11
N GLN A 143 6.72 20.74 -8.97
CA GLN A 143 6.54 20.61 -10.42
C GLN A 143 6.35 19.15 -10.86
N ARG A 144 7.17 18.23 -10.34
CA ARG A 144 7.04 16.79 -10.62
C ARG A 144 5.77 16.19 -10.05
N TYR A 145 5.24 16.75 -8.97
CA TYR A 145 3.97 16.34 -8.38
C TYR A 145 2.75 16.79 -9.21
N GLY A 146 2.91 17.81 -10.06
CA GLY A 146 1.85 18.30 -10.96
C GLY A 146 1.48 19.77 -10.78
N PHE A 147 2.18 20.51 -9.92
CA PHE A 147 2.04 21.96 -9.84
C PHE A 147 2.73 22.65 -11.02
N THR A 148 2.23 23.82 -11.40
CA THR A 148 2.68 24.56 -12.58
C THR A 148 3.13 25.96 -12.20
N LYS A 149 3.91 26.62 -13.07
CA LYS A 149 4.41 27.99 -12.84
C LYS A 149 5.15 28.18 -11.50
N MET A 150 5.73 27.11 -10.96
CA MET A 150 6.45 27.16 -9.68
C MET A 150 7.75 27.95 -9.81
N GLN A 151 7.97 28.89 -8.89
CA GLN A 151 9.16 29.75 -8.80
C GLN A 151 9.56 29.96 -7.34
N VAL A 152 10.88 29.95 -7.07
CA VAL A 152 11.42 30.36 -5.77
C VAL A 152 11.28 31.88 -5.63
N THR A 153 10.98 32.35 -4.44
CA THR A 153 10.87 33.77 -4.11
C THR A 153 12.23 34.36 -3.72
N PRO A 154 12.54 35.63 -4.09
CA PRO A 154 13.78 36.26 -3.66
C PRO A 154 13.80 36.46 -2.14
N SER A 155 14.95 36.24 -1.49
CA SER A 155 15.05 36.39 -0.04
C SER A 155 14.71 37.81 0.44
N GLY A 156 13.83 37.93 1.45
CA GLY A 156 13.79 39.07 2.38
C GLY A 156 12.53 39.93 2.42
N ARG A 157 11.42 39.61 1.72
CA ARG A 157 10.20 40.46 1.77
C ARG A 157 8.86 39.73 1.86
N ASP A 158 8.86 38.41 1.85
CA ASP A 158 7.71 37.57 1.47
C ASP A 158 6.99 36.95 2.67
N GLY A 159 7.32 37.38 3.89
CA GLY A 159 6.69 36.94 5.16
C GLY A 159 7.00 35.49 5.58
N GLY A 160 7.32 34.61 4.62
CA GLY A 160 7.45 33.16 4.82
C GLY A 160 7.14 32.37 3.55
N ILE A 161 6.89 33.01 2.41
CA ILE A 161 6.67 32.30 1.15
C ILE A 161 8.01 32.05 0.50
N ASP A 162 8.39 30.78 0.34
CA ASP A 162 9.67 30.37 -0.27
C ASP A 162 9.49 29.92 -1.72
N VAL A 163 8.32 29.36 -2.06
CA VAL A 163 7.96 28.97 -3.43
C VAL A 163 6.51 29.37 -3.71
N LYS A 164 6.22 29.85 -4.92
CA LYS A 164 4.84 30.10 -5.36
C LYS A 164 4.60 29.59 -6.77
N GLY A 165 3.35 29.30 -7.09
CA GLY A 165 2.93 28.89 -8.42
C GLY A 165 1.43 28.61 -8.46
N SER A 166 1.02 27.61 -9.23
CA SER A 166 -0.39 27.34 -9.45
C SER A 166 -0.70 25.85 -9.62
N LEU A 167 -1.86 25.42 -9.11
CA LEU A 167 -2.42 24.10 -9.32
C LEU A 167 -3.57 24.18 -10.33
N LYS A 168 -3.51 23.37 -11.38
CA LYS A 168 -4.59 23.28 -12.37
C LYS A 168 -5.58 22.18 -12.00
N ILE A 169 -6.85 22.53 -11.83
CA ILE A 169 -7.95 21.61 -11.53
C ILE A 169 -9.03 21.77 -12.60
N GLY A 170 -9.07 20.85 -13.56
CA GLY A 170 -9.93 20.97 -14.73
C GLY A 170 -9.61 22.23 -15.55
N ILE A 171 -10.58 23.15 -15.61
CA ILE A 171 -10.43 24.45 -16.27
C ILE A 171 -10.00 25.58 -15.32
N ALA A 172 -10.01 25.33 -14.00
CA ALA A 172 -9.62 26.31 -12.99
C ALA A 172 -8.13 26.25 -12.71
N GLU A 173 -7.55 27.40 -12.37
CA GLU A 173 -6.17 27.54 -11.91
C GLU A 173 -6.21 28.21 -10.53
N MET A 174 -5.63 27.56 -9.53
CA MET A 174 -5.56 28.05 -8.16
C MET A 174 -4.14 28.46 -7.83
N GLY A 175 -3.96 29.62 -7.22
CA GLY A 175 -2.68 30.08 -6.67
C GLY A 175 -2.26 29.21 -5.48
N VAL A 176 -0.99 28.85 -5.48
CA VAL A 176 -0.37 28.04 -4.43
C VAL A 176 0.90 28.72 -3.93
N ALA A 177 1.05 28.77 -2.62
CA ALA A 177 2.26 29.19 -1.95
C ALA A 177 2.81 28.04 -1.10
N ALA A 178 4.13 27.96 -0.97
CA ALA A 178 4.80 26.99 -0.15
C ALA A 178 5.89 27.61 0.73
N GLN A 179 5.99 27.12 1.96
CA GLN A 179 7.12 27.36 2.86
C GLN A 179 7.90 26.05 3.01
N CYS A 180 9.23 26.14 2.94
CA CYS A 180 10.16 25.02 2.97
C CYS A 180 11.12 25.17 4.16
N LYS A 181 11.01 24.30 5.17
CA LYS A 181 11.87 24.30 6.36
C LYS A 181 12.76 23.07 6.41
N ARG A 182 14.04 23.25 6.06
CA ARG A 182 15.08 22.23 6.27
C ARG A 182 15.51 22.18 7.75
N TYR A 183 14.81 21.37 8.54
CA TYR A 183 15.09 21.15 9.96
C TYR A 183 15.72 19.78 10.22
N CYS A 184 16.50 19.69 11.30
CA CYS A 184 16.93 18.41 11.83
C CYS A 184 15.73 17.65 12.43
N GLU A 185 15.89 16.34 12.61
CA GLU A 185 14.82 15.44 13.05
C GLU A 185 14.19 15.81 14.40
N SER A 186 15.00 16.32 15.32
CA SER A 186 14.55 16.72 16.65
C SER A 186 13.85 18.09 16.67
N ASN A 187 14.00 18.91 15.63
CA ASN A 187 13.39 20.22 15.54
C ASN A 187 12.08 20.14 14.74
N LYS A 188 10.97 20.03 15.45
CA LYS A 188 9.63 19.92 14.85
C LYS A 188 9.06 21.28 14.48
N VAL A 189 8.31 21.34 13.39
CA VAL A 189 7.56 22.53 13.00
C VAL A 189 6.34 22.68 13.91
N GLY A 190 6.21 23.84 14.55
CA GLY A 190 5.20 24.11 15.55
C GLY A 190 4.02 24.91 15.02
N ARG A 191 3.01 25.07 15.88
CA ARG A 191 1.87 25.95 15.64
C ARG A 191 2.26 27.39 15.22
N PRO A 192 3.29 28.03 15.81
CA PRO A 192 3.69 29.39 15.39
C PRO A 192 4.10 29.46 13.92
N ASP A 193 4.87 28.50 13.42
CA ASP A 193 5.30 28.45 12.02
C ASP A 193 4.10 28.37 11.06
N ILE A 194 3.15 27.47 11.34
CA ILE A 194 1.94 27.31 10.51
C ILE A 194 1.03 28.54 10.60
N SER A 195 0.95 29.19 11.77
CA SER A 195 0.13 30.39 11.95
C SER A 195 0.71 31.60 11.22
N GLN A 196 2.04 31.76 11.25
CA GLN A 196 2.74 32.82 10.52
C GLN A 196 2.53 32.64 9.01
N PHE A 197 2.86 31.45 8.49
CA PHE A 197 2.70 31.15 7.07
C PHE A 197 1.26 31.34 6.59
N ARG A 198 0.26 30.95 7.40
CA ARG A 198 -1.14 31.22 7.12
C ARG A 198 -1.43 32.70 6.95
N GLY A 199 -0.87 33.55 7.81
CA GLY A 199 -0.99 35.00 7.72
C GLY A 199 -0.43 35.52 6.41
N ASP A 200 0.75 35.03 6.01
CA ASP A 200 1.46 35.48 4.82
C ASP A 200 0.74 35.13 3.50
N ILE A 201 0.00 34.01 3.47
CA ILE A 201 -0.71 33.56 2.25
C ILE A 201 -2.17 34.01 2.16
N THR A 202 -2.75 34.47 3.27
CA THR A 202 -4.18 34.81 3.33
C THR A 202 -4.49 36.02 2.46
N GLY A 203 -5.45 35.86 1.54
CA GLY A 203 -5.88 36.93 0.63
C GLY A 203 -5.12 36.98 -0.70
N GLU A 204 -4.01 36.24 -0.83
CA GLU A 204 -3.22 36.17 -2.07
C GLU A 204 -3.23 34.78 -2.70
N PHE A 205 -3.34 33.71 -1.91
CA PHE A 205 -3.30 32.33 -2.40
C PHE A 205 -4.47 31.52 -1.86
N GLU A 206 -4.94 30.56 -2.65
CA GLU A 206 -6.05 29.68 -2.31
C GLU A 206 -5.61 28.40 -1.58
N GLN A 207 -4.33 28.04 -1.64
CA GLN A 207 -3.76 26.86 -1.00
C GLN A 207 -2.33 27.10 -0.52
N GLY A 208 -2.06 26.73 0.73
CA GLY A 208 -0.71 26.68 1.29
C GLY A 208 -0.13 25.27 1.28
N ILE A 209 1.19 25.14 1.13
CA ILE A 209 1.93 23.89 1.34
C ILE A 209 3.10 24.16 2.28
N PHE A 210 3.22 23.38 3.34
CA PHE A 210 4.35 23.47 4.25
C PHE A 210 5.18 22.20 4.14
N ILE A 211 6.43 22.33 3.70
CA ILE A 211 7.34 21.21 3.47
C ILE A 211 8.46 21.28 4.49
N THR A 212 8.76 20.16 5.16
CA THR A 212 9.89 20.08 6.08
C THR A 212 10.61 18.74 5.99
N THR A 213 11.92 18.74 6.27
CA THR A 213 12.72 17.51 6.44
C THR A 213 12.61 16.90 7.84
N SER A 214 11.77 17.48 8.69
CA SER A 214 11.46 17.05 10.06
C SER A 214 10.01 16.57 10.15
N SER A 215 9.35 16.76 11.29
CA SER A 215 7.94 16.44 11.54
C SER A 215 7.19 17.65 12.09
N PHE A 216 5.86 17.57 12.08
CA PHE A 216 4.98 18.59 12.66
C PHE A 216 4.58 18.22 14.09
N THR A 217 4.39 19.21 14.96
CA THR A 217 3.75 18.96 16.26
C THR A 217 2.25 18.72 16.06
N LYS A 218 1.60 18.11 17.06
CA LYS A 218 0.16 17.87 17.02
C LYS A 218 -0.62 19.17 16.85
N GLU A 219 -0.20 20.21 17.57
CA GLU A 219 -0.84 21.54 17.50
C GLU A 219 -0.68 22.18 16.12
N ALA A 220 0.44 21.93 15.43
CA ALA A 220 0.66 22.39 14.05
C ALA A 220 -0.30 21.68 13.08
N MET A 221 -0.45 20.36 13.22
CA MET A 221 -1.37 19.56 12.42
C MET A 221 -2.83 19.98 12.65
N ASP A 222 -3.23 20.16 13.91
CA ASP A 222 -4.60 20.54 14.30
C ASP A 222 -5.04 21.89 13.70
N ILE A 223 -4.10 22.79 13.43
CA ILE A 223 -4.40 24.10 12.83
C ILE A 223 -4.16 24.19 11.34
N SER A 224 -3.65 23.14 10.68
CA SER A 224 -3.34 23.13 9.25
C SER A 224 -4.61 23.30 8.39
N PHE A 225 -5.72 22.74 8.85
CA PHE A 225 -7.04 22.89 8.28
C PHE A 225 -7.99 23.53 9.30
N LYS A 226 -8.40 24.78 9.04
CA LYS A 226 -9.36 25.51 9.87
C LYS A 226 -10.45 26.12 8.99
N PRO A 227 -11.74 25.89 9.28
CA PRO A 227 -12.83 26.50 8.53
C PRO A 227 -12.69 28.03 8.42
N GLY A 228 -12.89 28.57 7.23
CA GLY A 228 -12.76 30.00 6.95
C GLY A 228 -11.33 30.51 6.80
N CYS A 229 -10.32 29.63 6.81
CA CYS A 229 -8.93 29.99 6.53
C CYS A 229 -8.40 29.21 5.31
N VAL A 230 -7.37 29.75 4.65
CA VAL A 230 -6.69 29.08 3.53
C VAL A 230 -6.12 27.73 3.98
N PRO A 231 -6.53 26.58 3.43
CA PRO A 231 -6.01 25.29 3.85
C PRO A 231 -4.50 25.20 3.66
N ILE A 232 -3.79 24.54 4.58
CA ILE A 232 -2.35 24.29 4.48
C ILE A 232 -2.12 22.78 4.46
N ILE A 233 -1.54 22.27 3.37
CA ILE A 233 -1.10 20.88 3.27
C ILE A 233 0.25 20.77 3.97
N LEU A 234 0.41 19.78 4.83
CA LEU A 234 1.64 19.51 5.55
C LEU A 234 2.36 18.32 4.92
N ILE A 235 3.60 18.50 4.50
CA ILE A 235 4.47 17.45 3.96
C ILE A 235 5.69 17.36 4.87
N ASP A 236 5.72 16.33 5.71
CA ASP A 236 6.86 16.05 6.60
C ASP A 236 7.92 15.23 5.88
N GLY A 237 9.03 14.96 6.55
CA GLY A 237 10.14 14.22 5.95
C GLY A 237 9.74 12.83 5.48
N GLU A 238 8.92 12.12 6.26
CA GLU A 238 8.48 10.77 5.92
C GLU A 238 7.63 10.77 4.65
N GLN A 239 6.63 11.66 4.59
CA GLN A 239 5.78 11.84 3.42
C GLN A 239 6.58 12.32 2.20
N LEU A 240 7.54 13.22 2.40
CA LEU A 240 8.41 13.71 1.33
C LEU A 240 9.21 12.57 0.70
N ALA A 241 9.84 11.72 1.52
CA ALA A 241 10.61 10.58 1.06
C ALA A 241 9.72 9.53 0.36
N GLU A 242 8.54 9.25 0.91
CA GLU A 242 7.57 8.33 0.30
C GLU A 242 7.15 8.82 -1.10
N ILE A 243 6.76 10.09 -1.23
CA ILE A 243 6.37 10.68 -2.52
C ILE A 243 7.53 10.65 -3.51
N MET A 244 8.77 10.91 -3.07
CA MET A 244 9.95 10.81 -3.94
C MET A 244 10.12 9.40 -4.50
N ILE A 245 9.92 8.37 -3.68
CA ILE A 245 9.96 6.96 -4.11
C ILE A 245 8.83 6.66 -5.09
N GLU A 246 7.59 7.03 -4.76
CA GLU A 246 6.42 6.77 -5.62
C GLU A 246 6.49 7.49 -6.98
N LYS A 247 7.03 8.71 -7.01
CA LYS A 247 7.12 9.53 -8.23
C LYS A 247 8.45 9.38 -8.97
N GLY A 248 9.38 8.56 -8.47
CA GLY A 248 10.69 8.35 -9.08
C GLY A 248 11.59 9.60 -9.07
N ILE A 249 11.46 10.47 -8.07
CA ILE A 249 12.24 11.72 -7.97
C ILE A 249 13.59 11.41 -7.33
N GLY A 250 14.64 11.31 -8.14
CA GLY A 250 15.98 10.95 -7.64
C GLY A 250 16.11 9.46 -7.28
N ILE A 251 15.23 8.62 -7.81
CA ILE A 251 15.14 7.19 -7.48
C ILE A 251 15.36 6.35 -8.72
N GLN A 252 16.25 5.37 -8.60
CA GLN A 252 16.45 4.33 -9.60
C GLN A 252 15.82 3.04 -9.08
N ALA A 253 14.74 2.59 -9.72
CA ALA A 253 14.03 1.38 -9.36
C ALA A 253 14.46 0.19 -10.27
N GLN A 254 14.45 -1.01 -9.69
CA GLN A 254 14.63 -2.27 -10.42
C GLN A 254 13.48 -3.21 -10.07
N SER A 255 12.95 -3.92 -11.08
CA SER A 255 11.88 -4.91 -10.89
C SER A 255 12.46 -6.30 -10.70
N ILE A 256 12.06 -7.00 -9.64
CA ILE A 256 12.39 -8.41 -9.41
C ILE A 256 11.14 -9.23 -9.71
N LEU A 257 11.25 -10.17 -10.66
CA LEU A 257 10.17 -11.09 -10.98
C LEU A 257 10.31 -12.35 -10.11
N VAL A 258 9.23 -12.69 -9.40
CA VAL A 258 9.14 -13.90 -8.59
C VAL A 258 8.10 -14.81 -9.22
N HIS A 259 8.47 -16.06 -9.47
CA HIS A 259 7.61 -17.05 -10.10
C HIS A 259 7.05 -18.00 -9.04
N ASP A 260 5.76 -18.27 -9.13
CA ASP A 260 5.07 -19.29 -8.36
C ASP A 260 4.28 -20.19 -9.33
N PHE A 261 4.21 -21.48 -9.03
CA PHE A 261 3.55 -22.46 -9.89
C PHE A 261 2.16 -22.79 -9.33
N ASP A 262 1.11 -22.55 -10.12
CA ASP A 262 -0.24 -23.01 -9.83
C ASP A 262 -0.76 -23.82 -11.01
N ALA A 263 -0.95 -25.12 -10.79
CA ALA A 263 -1.41 -26.04 -11.82
C ALA A 263 -2.79 -25.68 -12.39
N ASP A 264 -3.64 -24.99 -11.61
CA ASP A 264 -4.97 -24.56 -12.08
C ASP A 264 -4.87 -23.50 -13.18
N LEU A 265 -3.79 -22.70 -13.20
CA LEU A 265 -3.58 -21.66 -14.20
C LEU A 265 -3.14 -22.20 -15.57
N ILE A 266 -2.84 -23.49 -15.69
CA ILE A 266 -2.41 -24.10 -16.96
C ILE A 266 -3.57 -24.12 -17.98
N PHE A 267 -4.81 -24.21 -17.49
CA PHE A 267 -6.01 -24.40 -18.30
C PHE A 267 -7.04 -23.26 -18.17
N GLU A 268 -6.71 -22.17 -17.45
CA GLU A 268 -7.48 -20.91 -17.44
C GLU A 268 -7.23 -20.09 -18.73
#